data_AF-J2V4C7-F1
#
_entry.id   AF-J2V4C7-F1
#
_cell.length_a   1.000
_cell.length_b   1.000
_cell.length_c   1.000
_cell.angle_alpha   90.00
_cell.angle_beta   90.00
_cell.angle_gamma   90.00
#
_symmetry.space_group_name_H-M   'P 1'
#
loop_
_entity.id
_entity.type
_entity.pdbx_description
1 polymer ?
#
loop_
_entity_poly.entity_id
_entity_poly.type
_entity_poly.pdbx_seq_one_letter_code
_entity_poly.pdbx_strand_id
1 'polypeptide(L)'
;MTIKGLQAMWAYVRRYMSEGTANLPTEKPRLQSISFRRSFFTYMPYFDPSAEGADYRSRMQAIDVILAFFMMWLFWVWLPMGLCHYIAMKCAPEPKWPAEIETF
;
A
#
# COMPACT_ATOMS: atom_id res chain seq x y z
N MET A 1 -10.18 1.02 1.21
CA MET A 1 -9.94 0.76 2.65
C MET A 1 -11.19 0.08 3.21
N THR A 2 -11.10 -1.14 3.74
CA THR A 2 -12.28 -1.89 4.21
C THR A 2 -12.62 -1.50 5.66
N ILE A 3 -13.88 -1.66 6.08
CA ILE A 3 -14.34 -1.37 7.45
C ILE A 3 -13.47 -2.09 8.50
N LYS A 4 -13.07 -3.33 8.22
CA LYS A 4 -12.16 -4.11 9.07
C LYS A 4 -10.77 -3.46 9.22
N GLY A 5 -10.25 -2.86 8.14
CA GLY A 5 -8.99 -2.12 8.19
C GLY A 5 -9.09 -0.87 9.07
N LEU A 6 -10.23 -0.17 9.02
CA LEU A 6 -10.48 1.00 9.87
C LEU A 6 -10.58 0.60 11.36
N GLN A 7 -11.23 -0.53 11.65
CA GLN A 7 -11.32 -1.09 13.01
C GLN A 7 -9.95 -1.50 13.56
N ALA A 8 -9.12 -2.15 12.74
CA ALA A 8 -7.76 -2.53 13.13
C ALA A 8 -6.90 -1.28 13.41
N MET A 9 -6.97 -0.27 12.55
CA MET A 9 -6.26 1.00 12.74
C MET A 9 -6.73 1.71 14.01
N TRP A 10 -8.04 1.75 14.27
CA TRP A 10 -8.58 2.33 15.49
C TRP A 10 -8.17 1.57 16.76
N ALA A 11 -8.10 0.24 16.69
CA ALA A 11 -7.60 -0.57 17.80
C ALA A 11 -6.12 -0.30 18.08
N TYR A 12 -5.31 -0.15 17.02
CA TYR A 12 -3.90 0.22 17.13
C TYR A 12 -3.72 1.59 17.79
N VAL A 13 -4.46 2.61 17.35
CA VAL A 13 -4.42 3.96 17.93
C VAL A 13 -4.84 3.94 19.40
N ARG A 14 -5.91 3.22 19.76
CA ARG A 14 -6.33 3.13 21.17
C ARG A 14 -5.25 2.49 22.03
N ARG A 15 -4.58 1.45 21.54
CA ARG A 15 -3.52 0.75 22.26
C ARG A 15 -2.27 1.60 22.42
N TYR A 16 -1.91 2.37 21.38
CA TYR A 16 -0.87 3.39 21.44
C TYR A 16 -1.13 4.40 22.57
N MET A 17 -2.36 4.92 22.64
CA MET A 17 -2.75 5.93 23.63
C MET A 17 -2.79 5.39 25.06
N SER A 18 -3.08 4.10 25.25
CA SER A 18 -3.16 3.48 26.59
C SER A 18 -1.84 2.92 27.09
N GLU A 19 -1.02 2.34 26.21
CA GLU A 19 0.17 1.56 26.60
C GLU A 19 1.50 2.24 26.20
N GLY A 20 1.44 3.36 25.47
CA GLY A 20 2.62 4.01 24.90
C GLY A 20 3.34 3.12 23.87
N THR A 21 4.54 3.51 23.45
CA THR A 21 5.34 2.80 22.41
C THR A 21 5.81 1.40 22.82
N ALA A 22 5.79 1.06 24.12
CA ALA A 22 6.42 -0.13 24.67
C ALA A 22 5.69 -1.45 24.35
N ASN A 23 4.37 -1.44 24.14
CA ASN A 23 3.56 -2.66 23.94
C ASN A 23 2.80 -2.69 22.59
N LEU A 24 3.23 -1.89 21.61
CA LEU A 24 2.60 -1.95 20.31
C LEU A 24 2.97 -3.23 19.56
N PRO A 25 2.00 -3.84 18.84
CA PRO A 25 2.32 -4.89 17.90
C PRO A 25 3.38 -4.36 16.93
N THR A 26 4.46 -5.11 16.73
CA THR A 26 5.49 -4.79 15.74
C THR A 26 4.89 -4.90 14.34
N GLU A 27 4.25 -3.82 13.89
CA GLU A 27 3.83 -3.67 12.51
C GLU A 27 5.07 -3.43 11.67
N LYS A 28 5.29 -4.29 10.67
CA LYS A 28 6.36 -4.06 9.71
C LYS A 28 6.00 -2.78 8.94
N PRO A 29 6.81 -1.72 9.01
CA PRO A 29 6.54 -0.52 8.24
C PRO A 29 6.43 -0.93 6.76
N ARG A 30 5.33 -0.53 6.13
CA ARG A 30 5.13 -0.78 4.70
C ARG A 30 6.32 -0.15 3.98
N LEU A 31 7.09 -0.97 3.24
CA LEU A 31 8.27 -0.47 2.52
C LEU A 31 7.87 0.79 1.74
N GLN A 32 8.48 1.93 2.08
CA GLN A 32 8.25 3.21 1.40
C GLN A 32 9.19 3.40 0.21
N SER A 33 10.03 2.39 -0.10
CA SER A 33 10.95 2.46 -1.22
C SER A 33 10.19 2.66 -2.53
N ILE A 34 10.47 3.75 -3.22
CA ILE A 34 9.94 4.05 -4.55
C ILE A 34 10.54 3.03 -5.53
N SER A 35 9.73 2.07 -5.96
CA SER A 35 10.11 1.07 -6.96
C SER A 35 9.25 1.21 -8.19
N PHE A 36 9.87 1.25 -9.37
CA PHE A 36 9.18 1.34 -10.66
C PHE A 36 8.10 0.27 -10.79
N ARG A 37 8.44 -0.97 -10.41
CA ARG A 37 7.50 -2.10 -10.42
C ARG A 37 6.29 -1.85 -9.55
N ARG A 38 6.49 -1.36 -8.32
CA ARG A 38 5.39 -1.12 -7.38
C ARG A 38 4.49 0.00 -7.86
N SER A 39 5.06 1.08 -8.41
CA SER A 39 4.31 2.17 -9.03
C SER A 39 3.56 1.73 -10.29
N PHE A 40 4.16 0.87 -11.10
CA PHE A 40 3.58 0.32 -12.32
C PHE A 40 2.35 -0.56 -12.01
N PHE A 41 2.48 -1.43 -11.00
CA PHE A 41 1.39 -2.30 -10.57
C PHE A 41 0.47 -1.68 -9.52
N THR A 42 0.63 -0.40 -9.15
CA THR A 42 -0.27 0.28 -8.18
C THR A 42 -1.74 0.13 -8.57
N TYR A 43 -2.04 0.27 -9.86
CA TYR A 43 -3.40 0.16 -10.38
C TYR A 43 -3.79 -1.27 -10.81
N MET A 44 -2.82 -2.17 -10.89
CA MET A 44 -3.03 -3.58 -11.23
C MET A 44 -2.25 -4.53 -10.30
N PRO A 45 -2.49 -4.51 -8.99
CA PRO A 45 -1.72 -5.29 -8.03
C PRO A 45 -1.91 -6.81 -8.21
N TYR A 46 -3.00 -7.22 -8.86
CA TYR A 46 -3.27 -8.62 -9.20
C TYR A 46 -2.29 -9.18 -10.24
N PHE A 47 -1.69 -8.34 -11.09
CA PHE A 47 -0.62 -8.75 -12.02
C PHE A 47 0.78 -8.71 -11.40
N ASP A 48 0.96 -8.16 -10.19
CA ASP A 48 2.27 -8.09 -9.57
C ASP A 48 2.74 -9.49 -9.14
N PRO A 49 3.88 -10.00 -9.63
CA PRO A 49 4.41 -11.29 -9.19
C PRO A 49 5.09 -11.23 -7.81
N SER A 50 4.87 -10.17 -7.01
CA SER A 50 5.57 -9.94 -5.74
C SER A 50 4.86 -10.65 -4.60
N ALA A 51 5.51 -10.74 -3.44
CA ALA A 51 4.84 -11.17 -2.21
C ALA A 51 3.66 -10.25 -1.85
N GLU A 52 3.75 -8.94 -2.14
CA GLU A 52 2.63 -7.99 -1.93
C GLU A 52 1.47 -8.30 -2.90
N GLY A 53 1.76 -8.63 -4.15
CA GLY A 53 0.75 -9.05 -5.13
C GLY A 53 0.13 -10.41 -4.80
N ALA A 54 0.91 -11.35 -4.25
CA ALA A 54 0.40 -12.62 -3.76
C ALA A 54 -0.54 -12.46 -2.55
N ASP A 55 -0.18 -11.59 -1.60
CA ASP A 55 -1.06 -11.25 -0.47
C ASP A 55 -2.35 -10.60 -0.98
N TYR A 56 -2.25 -9.67 -1.94
CA TYR A 56 -3.42 -9.05 -2.57
C TYR A 56 -4.33 -10.09 -3.25
N ARG A 57 -3.77 -11.00 -4.06
CA ARG A 57 -4.53 -12.07 -4.72
C ARG A 57 -5.16 -13.04 -3.71
N SER A 58 -4.52 -13.31 -2.58
CA SER A 58 -5.08 -14.18 -1.53
C SER A 58 -6.36 -13.62 -0.91
N ARG A 59 -6.58 -12.31 -1.02
CA ARG A 59 -7.73 -11.58 -0.46
C ARG A 59 -8.81 -11.29 -1.50
N MET A 60 -8.53 -11.52 -2.79
CA MET A 60 -9.48 -11.26 -3.88
C MET A 60 -10.68 -12.21 -3.78
N GLN A 61 -11.87 -11.63 -3.89
CA GLN A 61 -13.11 -12.36 -4.04
C GLN A 61 -13.38 -12.66 -5.52
N ALA A 62 -14.30 -13.57 -5.82
CA ALA A 62 -14.64 -13.93 -7.21
C ALA A 62 -15.06 -12.73 -8.07
N ILE A 63 -15.72 -11.74 -7.46
CA ILE A 63 -16.10 -10.47 -8.11
C ILE A 63 -14.87 -9.67 -8.52
N ASP A 64 -13.83 -9.64 -7.67
CA ASP A 64 -12.58 -8.92 -7.95
C ASP A 64 -11.84 -9.55 -9.14
N VAL A 65 -11.93 -10.88 -9.30
CA VAL A 65 -11.34 -11.61 -10.44
C VAL A 65 -12.06 -11.28 -11.74
N ILE A 66 -13.40 -11.23 -11.71
CA ILE A 66 -14.21 -10.82 -12.87
C ILE A 66 -13.88 -9.38 -13.27
N LEU A 67 -13.81 -8.47 -12.29
CA LEU A 67 -13.42 -7.09 -12.53
C LEU A 67 -12.01 -6.99 -13.10
N ALA A 68 -11.05 -7.75 -12.58
CA ALA A 68 -9.68 -7.80 -13.11
C ALA A 68 -9.63 -8.25 -14.57
N PHE A 69 -10.47 -9.22 -14.96
CA PHE A 69 -10.59 -9.68 -16.34
C PHE A 69 -11.07 -8.55 -17.28
N PHE A 70 -12.05 -7.75 -16.84
CA PHE A 70 -12.48 -6.57 -17.61
C PHE A 70 -11.40 -5.48 -17.64
N MET A 71 -10.74 -5.22 -16.51
CA MET A 71 -9.70 -4.19 -16.39
C MET A 71 -8.42 -4.53 -17.16
N MET A 72 -8.17 -5.80 -17.46
CA MET A 72 -7.07 -6.25 -18.32
C MET A 72 -7.15 -5.64 -19.73
N TRP A 73 -8.35 -5.41 -20.27
CA TRP A 73 -8.51 -4.80 -21.59
C TRP A 73 -8.09 -3.32 -21.61
N LEU A 74 -8.14 -2.66 -20.45
CA LEU A 74 -7.70 -1.29 -20.28
C LEU A 74 -6.19 -1.19 -20.02
N PHE A 75 -5.43 -2.29 -20.08
CA PHE A 75 -4.00 -2.35 -19.75
C PHE A 75 -3.17 -1.23 -20.39
N TRP A 76 -3.45 -0.89 -21.65
CA TRP A 76 -2.78 0.19 -22.38
C TRP A 76 -2.98 1.58 -21.76
N VAL A 77 -4.09 1.82 -21.06
CA VAL A 77 -4.38 3.07 -20.35
C VAL A 77 -3.71 3.09 -18.98
N TRP A 78 -3.62 1.93 -18.32
CA TRP A 78 -2.99 1.81 -17.01
C TRP A 78 -1.46 1.90 -17.07
N LEU A 79 -0.84 1.45 -18.17
CA LEU A 79 0.59 1.58 -18.46
C LEU A 79 1.13 3.03 -18.27
N PRO A 80 0.61 4.05 -19.00
CA PRO A 80 1.06 5.42 -18.84
C PRO A 80 0.67 5.99 -17.47
N MET A 81 -0.46 5.58 -16.90
CA MET A 81 -0.88 6.04 -15.57
C MET A 81 0.10 5.58 -14.47
N GLY A 82 0.54 4.31 -14.51
CA GLY A 82 1.56 3.77 -13.60
C GLY A 82 2.92 4.45 -13.78
N LEU A 83 3.29 4.78 -15.02
CA LEU A 83 4.51 5.53 -15.32
C LEU A 83 4.44 6.97 -14.78
N CYS A 84 3.34 7.69 -15.00
CA CYS A 84 3.11 9.01 -14.43
C CYS A 84 3.15 8.96 -12.89
N HIS A 85 2.58 7.92 -12.28
CA HIS A 85 2.64 7.72 -10.84
C HIS A 85 4.07 7.50 -10.34
N TYR A 86 4.90 6.74 -11.06
CA TYR A 86 6.33 6.60 -10.73
C TYR A 86 7.06 7.94 -10.77
N ILE A 87 6.85 8.74 -11.83
CA ILE A 87 7.45 10.07 -11.95
C ILE A 87 6.99 10.97 -10.80
N ALA A 88 5.68 10.98 -10.50
CA ALA A 88 5.13 11.75 -9.38
C ALA A 88 5.75 11.36 -8.03
N MET A 89 5.92 10.06 -7.77
CA MET A 89 6.55 9.57 -6.54
C MET A 89 8.04 9.91 -6.48
N LYS A 90 8.75 9.95 -7.62
CA LYS A 90 10.15 10.40 -7.70
C LYS A 90 10.31 11.90 -7.49
N CYS A 91 9.33 12.69 -7.92
CA CYS A 91 9.30 14.13 -7.67
C CYS A 91 8.82 14.48 -6.26
N ALA A 92 8.13 13.56 -5.58
CA ALA A 92 7.67 13.77 -4.22
C ALA A 92 8.87 13.81 -3.26
N PRO A 93 8.96 14.83 -2.38
CA PRO A 93 9.98 14.85 -1.34
C PRO A 93 9.80 13.65 -0.41
N GLU A 94 10.91 13.05 0.01
CA GLU A 94 10.86 11.96 0.99
C GLU A 94 10.19 12.46 2.27
N PRO A 95 9.21 11.71 2.82
CA PRO A 95 8.57 12.09 4.07
C PRO A 95 9.60 11.98 5.20
N LYS A 96 10.18 13.12 5.57
CA LYS A 96 11.02 13.25 6.77
C LYS A 96 10.11 13.51 7.96
N TRP A 97 10.31 12.75 9.03
CA TRP A 97 9.70 13.12 10.30
C TRP A 97 10.37 14.41 10.80
N PRO A 98 9.67 15.27 11.56
CA PRO A 98 10.30 16.36 12.28
C PRO A 98 11.45 15.79 13.12
N ALA A 99 12.61 16.45 13.13
CA ALA A 99 13.80 15.98 13.85
C ALA A 99 13.55 15.71 15.35
N GLU A 100 12.53 16.36 15.91
CA GLU A 100 12.03 16.20 17.27
C GLU A 100 11.46 14.80 17.56
N ILE A 101 11.06 14.04 16.52
CA ILE A 101 10.42 12.73 16.63
C ILE A 101 11.42 11.58 16.34
N GLU A 102 12.50 11.84 15.59
CA GLU A 102 13.51 10.82 15.24
C GLU A 102 14.46 10.45 16.40
N THR A 103 14.37 11.16 17.53
CA THR A 103 15.27 11.00 18.69
C THR A 103 14.68 10.20 19.87
N PHE A 104 13.44 9.69 19.76
CA PHE A 104 12.79 8.88 20.80
C PHE A 104 12.79 7.38 20.49
#